data_AF-A0A3C0NGV7-F1
#
_entry.id   AF-A0A3C0NGV7-F1
#
_cell.length_a   1.000
_cell.length_b   1.000
_cell.length_c   1.000
_cell.angle_alpha   90.00
_cell.angle_beta   90.00
_cell.angle_gamma   90.00
#
_symmetry.space_group_name_H-M   'P 1'
#
loop_
_entity.id
_entity.type
_entity.pdbx_description
1 polymer ?
#
loop_
_entity_poly.entity_id
_entity_poly.type
_entity_poly.pdbx_seq_one_letter_code
_entity_poly.pdbx_strand_id
1 'polypeptide(L)' 'LDESGEVFDRAQARNADNWIQLEFSVEVGDRFSVKVALGDASYTEDFVS' A
#
# COMPACT_ATOMS: atom_id res chain seq x y z
N LEU A 1 2.76 -0.28 4.41
CA LEU A 1 4.03 -0.29 5.16
C LEU A 1 3.68 -0.04 6.60
N ASP A 2 4.19 -0.84 7.51
CA ASP A 2 4.07 -0.55 8.94
C ASP A 2 5.05 0.55 9.37
N GLU A 3 5.07 0.88 10.66
CA GLU A 3 5.97 1.90 11.23
C GLU A 3 7.46 1.55 11.10
N SER A 4 7.81 0.28 10.90
CA SER A 4 9.18 -0.17 10.64
C SER A 4 9.56 -0.08 9.15
N GLY A 5 8.60 0.30 8.30
CA GLY A 5 8.76 0.32 6.85
C GLY A 5 8.62 -1.05 6.19
N GLU A 6 8.15 -2.07 6.92
CA GLU A 6 7.96 -3.41 6.38
C GLU A 6 6.64 -3.50 5.60
N VAL A 7 6.64 -4.32 4.54
CA VAL A 7 5.47 -4.56 3.71
C VAL A 7 4.67 -5.71 4.33
N PHE A 8 3.50 -5.40 4.89
CA PHE A 8 2.58 -6.43 5.41
C PHE A 8 1.62 -6.96 4.32
N ASP A 9 1.16 -6.10 3.39
CA ASP A 9 0.29 -6.49 2.26
C ASP A 9 0.77 -5.89 0.93
N ARG A 10 0.49 -6.60 -0.18
CA ARG A 10 0.83 -6.18 -1.55
C ARG A 10 -0.14 -6.72 -2.59
N ALA A 11 -0.57 -5.84 -3.51
CA ALA A 11 -1.18 -6.22 -4.77
C ALA A 11 -0.29 -5.76 -5.94
N GLN A 12 -0.32 -6.48 -7.06
CA GLN A 12 0.40 -6.14 -8.29
C GLN A 12 -0.56 -6.12 -9.46
N ALA A 13 -0.48 -5.06 -10.28
CA ALA A 13 -1.27 -4.91 -11.49
C ALA A 13 -0.98 -6.02 -12.49
N ARG A 14 -1.99 -6.46 -13.22
CA ARG A 14 -1.86 -7.30 -14.41
C ARG A 14 -2.40 -6.53 -15.61
N ASN A 15 -1.95 -6.91 -16.81
CA ASN A 15 -2.30 -6.21 -18.04
C ASN A 15 -3.81 -6.16 -18.33
N ALA A 16 -4.59 -7.10 -17.78
CA ALA A 16 -6.04 -7.16 -17.92
C ALA A 16 -6.81 -6.36 -16.85
N ASP A 17 -6.13 -5.80 -15.85
CA ASP A 17 -6.78 -5.11 -14.74
C ASP A 17 -7.06 -3.63 -15.11
N ASN A 18 -8.32 -3.21 -15.01
CA ASN A 18 -8.70 -1.79 -15.16
C ASN A 18 -8.45 -0.98 -13.87
N TRP A 19 -8.38 -1.65 -12.72
CA TRP A 19 -8.00 -1.09 -11.42
C TRP A 19 -7.38 -2.18 -10.54
N ILE A 20 -6.58 -1.77 -9.56
CA ILE A 20 -6.01 -2.64 -8.53
C ILE A 20 -6.70 -2.28 -7.21
N GLN A 21 -7.11 -3.29 -6.46
CA GLN A 21 -7.68 -3.13 -5.13
C GLN A 21 -6.99 -4.09 -4.17
N LEU A 22 -6.70 -3.60 -2.97
CA LEU A 22 -6.13 -4.37 -1.88
C LEU A 22 -6.93 -4.03 -0.63
N GLU A 23 -7.61 -5.02 -0.07
CA GLU A 23 -8.29 -4.91 1.21
C GLU A 23 -7.33 -5.36 2.32
N PHE A 24 -7.23 -4.56 3.37
CA PHE A 24 -6.40 -4.84 4.53
C PHE A 24 -7.14 -4.41 5.80
N SER A 25 -6.75 -4.96 6.94
CA SER A 25 -7.33 -4.63 8.24
C SER A 25 -6.26 -4.02 9.15
N VAL A 26 -6.59 -2.90 9.76
CA VAL A 26 -5.76 -2.16 10.72
C VAL A 26 -6.62 -1.73 11.90
N GLU A 27 -6.02 -1.53 13.07
CA GLU A 27 -6.72 -1.04 14.25
C GLU A 27 -6.82 0.50 14.24
N VAL A 28 -7.83 1.05 14.91
CA VAL A 28 -8.01 2.51 15.01
C VAL A 28 -6.79 3.12 15.70
N GLY A 29 -6.20 4.15 15.09
CA GLY A 29 -4.99 4.79 15.57
C GLY A 29 -3.69 4.19 15.02
N ASP A 30 -3.74 3.06 14.30
CA ASP A 30 -2.57 2.51 13.63
C ASP A 30 -2.04 3.48 12.58
N ARG A 31 -0.71 3.55 12.51
CA ARG A 31 0.02 4.30 11.49
C ARG A 31 0.54 3.36 10.43
N PHE A 32 0.26 3.69 9.19
CA PHE A 32 0.75 2.93 8.05
C PHE A 32 0.97 3.85 6.86
N SER A 33 1.82 3.42 5.93
CA SER A 33 2.01 4.11 4.66
C SER A 33 1.54 3.25 3.49
N VAL A 34 0.93 3.87 2.49
CA VAL A 34 0.62 3.22 1.20
C VAL A 34 1.67 3.65 0.19
N LYS A 35 2.32 2.68 -0.45
CA LYS A 35 3.31 2.92 -1.51
C LYS A 35 2.80 2.36 -2.84
N VAL A 36 2.73 3.23 -3.85
CA VAL A 36 2.44 2.87 -5.25
C VAL A 36 3.71 3.00 -6.06
N ALA A 37 4.04 1.97 -6.86
CA ALA A 37 5.27 1.94 -7.67
C ALA A 37 4.97 1.58 -9.13
N LEU A 38 5.69 2.22 -10.05
CA LEU A 38 5.66 1.95 -11.50
C LEU A 38 7.08 2.03 -12.05
N GLY A 39 7.69 0.87 -12.32
CA GLY A 39 9.11 0.80 -12.65
C GLY A 39 9.96 1.33 -11.50
N ASP A 40 10.81 2.31 -11.79
CA ASP A 40 11.67 2.97 -10.79
C ASP A 40 10.98 4.13 -10.07
N ALA A 41 9.80 4.56 -10.53
CA ALA A 41 9.04 5.63 -9.90
C ALA A 41 8.20 5.08 -8.74
N SER A 42 8.13 5.83 -7.64
CA SER A 42 7.20 5.51 -6.55
C SER A 42 6.68 6.75 -5.85
N TYR A 43 5.46 6.63 -5.32
CA TYR A 43 4.83 7.59 -4.42
C TYR A 43 4.43 6.87 -3.14
N THR A 44 4.66 7.53 -2.01
CA THR A 44 4.32 7.03 -0.67
C THR A 44 3.52 8.09 0.05
N GLU A 45 2.42 7.70 0.68
CA GLU A 45 1.59 8.57 1.53
C GLU A 45 1.34 7.89 2.87
N ASP A 46 1.31 8.70 3.93
CA ASP A 46 1.15 8.24 5.31
C ASP A 46 -0.29 8.45 5.78
N PHE A 47 -0.81 7.46 6.52
CA PHE A 47 -2.18 7.42 7.00
C PHE A 47 -2.22 7.05 8.49
N VAL A 48 -3.29 7.48 9.14
CA VAL A 48 -3.70 7.07 10.48
C VAL A 48 -5.12 6.51 10.36
N SER A 49 -5.33 5.27 10.81
CA SER A 49 -6.65 4.62 10.80
C SER A 49 -7.63 5.22 11.80
#